data_AF-A0A3D4ZHX0-F1
#
_entry.id   AF-A0A3D4ZHX0-F1
#
_cell.length_a   1.000
_cell.length_b   1.000
_cell.length_c   1.000
_cell.angle_alpha   90.00
_cell.angle_beta   90.00
_cell.angle_gamma   90.00
#
_symmetry.space_group_name_H-M   'P 1'
#
loop_
_entity.id
_entity.type
_entity.pdbx_description
1 polymer ?
#
loop_
_entity_poly.entity_id
_entity_poly.type
_entity_poly.pdbx_seq_one_letter_code
_entity_poly.pdbx_strand_id
1 'polypeptide(L)'
;VACSKAIIECAASSGVALEINTNGMRKRKVKTADGERYAYPVLPFWELASEYPVQVVTNSDAHKPAEIRAGQDKAFALAEQVGITYASYALVDGRIALL
;
A
#
# COMPACT_ATOMS: atom_id res chain seq x y z
N VAL A 1 -8.69 -14.14 4.41
CA VAL A 1 -7.63 -14.15 5.44
C VAL A 1 -6.42 -14.98 5.02
N ALA A 2 -6.57 -16.28 4.69
CA ALA A 2 -5.44 -17.13 4.30
C ALA A 2 -4.54 -16.55 3.19
N CYS A 3 -5.14 -16.05 2.09
CA CYS A 3 -4.37 -15.43 1.00
C CYS A 3 -3.63 -14.17 1.45
N SER A 4 -4.27 -13.30 2.24
CA SER A 4 -3.64 -12.08 2.77
C SER A 4 -2.40 -12.43 3.59
N LYS A 5 -2.54 -13.38 4.52
CA LYS A 5 -1.44 -13.84 5.37
C LYS A 5 -0.28 -14.40 4.54
N ALA A 6 -0.55 -15.25 3.56
CA ALA A 6 0.50 -15.80 2.70
C ALA A 6 1.27 -14.72 1.91
N ILE A 7 0.58 -13.68 1.43
CA ILE A 7 1.21 -12.54 0.75
C ILE A 7 2.10 -11.76 1.73
N ILE A 8 1.59 -11.46 2.93
CA ILE A 8 2.29 -10.68 3.94
C ILE A 8 3.52 -11.43 4.47
N GLU A 9 3.39 -12.73 4.76
CA GLU A 9 4.50 -13.59 5.21
C GLU A 9 5.61 -13.70 4.14
N CYS A 10 5.22 -13.81 2.87
CA CYS A 10 6.17 -13.79 1.76
C CYS A 10 6.90 -12.44 1.68
N ALA A 11 6.17 -11.32 1.75
CA ALA A 11 6.77 -9.98 1.73
C ALA A 11 7.75 -9.77 2.90
N ALA A 12 7.36 -10.17 4.12
CA ALA A 12 8.20 -10.10 5.31
C ALA A 12 9.47 -10.95 5.18
N SER A 13 9.35 -12.20 4.74
CA SER A 13 10.48 -13.14 4.63
C SER A 13 11.43 -12.83 3.47
N SER A 14 10.95 -12.13 2.44
CA SER A 14 11.75 -11.74 1.27
C SER A 14 12.29 -10.31 1.32
N GLY A 15 11.92 -9.53 2.34
CA GLY A 15 12.30 -8.11 2.43
C GLY A 15 11.68 -7.25 1.33
N VAL A 16 10.52 -7.65 0.80
CA VAL A 16 9.81 -6.93 -0.26
C VAL A 16 8.77 -6.00 0.36
N ALA A 17 8.82 -4.72 0.01
CA ALA A 17 7.84 -3.74 0.44
C ALA A 17 6.47 -3.95 -0.26
N LEU A 18 5.38 -3.69 0.47
CA LEU A 18 4.02 -3.71 -0.07
C LEU A 18 3.61 -2.32 -0.59
N GLU A 19 2.89 -2.27 -1.72
CA GLU A 19 2.46 -0.99 -2.31
C GLU A 19 1.06 -0.57 -1.84
N ILE A 20 0.95 0.62 -1.25
CA ILE A 20 -0.31 1.34 -1.09
C ILE A 20 -0.58 2.13 -2.39
N ASN A 21 -1.44 1.58 -3.23
CA ASN A 21 -1.79 2.18 -4.52
C ASN A 21 -3.07 3.02 -4.43
N THR A 22 -2.97 4.33 -4.67
CA THR A 22 -4.09 5.28 -4.49
C THR A 22 -5.04 5.34 -5.68
N ASN A 23 -4.71 4.73 -6.81
CA ASN A 23 -5.57 4.69 -8.00
C ASN A 23 -6.93 4.03 -7.69
N GLY A 24 -6.93 3.00 -6.84
CA GLY A 24 -8.14 2.33 -6.37
C GLY A 24 -9.02 3.21 -5.46
N MET A 25 -8.42 4.22 -4.81
CA MET A 25 -9.15 5.19 -4.00
C MET A 25 -9.75 6.32 -4.85
N ARG A 26 -9.20 6.56 -6.06
CA ARG A 26 -9.64 7.60 -7.00
C ARG A 26 -10.74 7.11 -7.93
N LYS A 27 -10.63 5.89 -8.45
CA LYS A 27 -11.48 5.39 -9.54
C LYS A 27 -12.91 5.10 -9.13
N ARG A 28 -13.13 4.42 -7.99
CA ARG A 28 -14.48 4.08 -7.53
C ARG A 28 -14.50 3.64 -6.08
N LYS A 29 -15.67 3.78 -5.48
CA LYS A 29 -16.04 3.06 -4.28
C LYS A 29 -16.91 1.84 -4.62
N VAL A 30 -16.90 0.86 -3.72
CA VAL A 30 -17.63 -0.41 -3.82
C VAL A 30 -18.61 -0.46 -2.66
N LYS A 31 -19.88 -0.68 -2.97
CA LYS A 31 -20.92 -0.95 -1.97
C LYS A 31 -20.86 -2.42 -1.55
N THR A 32 -20.91 -2.65 -0.25
CA THR A 32 -20.89 -3.97 0.37
C THR A 32 -22.00 -4.04 1.43
N ALA A 33 -22.24 -5.22 1.99
CA ALA A 33 -23.18 -5.37 3.11
C ALA A 33 -22.78 -4.52 4.33
N ASP A 34 -21.46 -4.33 4.53
CA ASP A 34 -20.88 -3.61 5.67
C ASP A 34 -20.67 -2.10 5.38
N GLY A 35 -21.24 -1.60 4.28
CA GLY A 35 -21.13 -0.21 3.87
C GLY A 35 -20.24 0.01 2.64
N GLU A 36 -19.73 1.23 2.48
CA GLU A 36 -19.00 1.66 1.30
C GLU A 36 -17.50 1.75 1.57
N ARG A 37 -16.69 1.15 0.69
CA ARG A 37 -15.21 1.18 0.78
C ARG A 37 -14.58 1.50 -0.56
N TYR A 38 -13.29 1.83 -0.58
CA TYR A 38 -12.52 1.90 -1.81
C TYR A 38 -12.42 0.54 -2.50
N ALA A 39 -12.21 0.53 -3.83
CA ALA A 39 -11.97 -0.71 -4.56
C ALA A 39 -10.70 -1.42 -4.06
N TYR A 40 -9.63 -0.64 -3.88
CA TYR A 40 -8.41 -0.97 -3.14
C TYR A 40 -7.74 0.34 -2.69
N PRO A 41 -6.84 0.29 -1.71
CA PRO A 41 -6.59 -0.84 -0.80
C PRO A 41 -7.82 -1.22 0.05
N VAL A 42 -7.89 -2.50 0.46
CA VAL A 42 -8.90 -2.98 1.40
C VAL A 42 -8.35 -2.93 2.82
N LEU A 43 -9.00 -2.17 3.70
CA LEU A 43 -8.49 -1.90 5.06
C LEU A 43 -8.10 -3.16 5.86
N PRO A 44 -8.89 -4.26 5.86
CA PRO A 44 -8.53 -5.47 6.62
C PRO A 44 -7.22 -6.14 6.19
N PHE A 45 -6.76 -5.93 4.95
CA PHE A 45 -5.45 -6.43 4.52
C PHE A 45 -4.32 -5.66 5.23
N TRP A 46 -4.47 -4.35 5.39
CA TRP A 46 -3.45 -3.48 5.97
C TRP A 46 -3.42 -3.54 7.49
N GLU A 47 -4.58 -3.73 8.12
CA GLU A 47 -4.68 -4.06 9.55
C GLU A 47 -3.94 -5.36 9.86
N LEU A 48 -4.09 -6.39 9.01
CA LEU A 48 -3.31 -7.62 9.17
C LEU A 48 -1.82 -7.40 8.87
N ALA A 49 -1.49 -6.60 7.85
CA ALA A 49 -0.11 -6.36 7.45
C ALA A 49 0.70 -5.65 8.54
N SER A 50 0.09 -4.75 9.32
CA SER A 50 0.78 -4.05 10.41
C SER A 50 1.20 -4.94 11.57
N GLU A 51 0.70 -6.17 11.65
CA GLU A 51 1.14 -7.18 12.63
C GLU A 51 2.46 -7.87 12.24
N TYR A 52 3.00 -7.61 11.03
CA TYR A 52 4.19 -8.25 10.48
C TYR A 52 5.30 -7.21 10.25
N PRO A 53 6.58 -7.62 10.20
CA PRO A 53 7.70 -6.73 9.93
C PRO A 53 7.81 -6.39 8.43
N VAL A 54 6.71 -5.94 7.84
CA VAL A 54 6.66 -5.45 6.46
C VAL A 54 6.76 -3.92 6.45
N GLN A 55 7.34 -3.41 5.37
CA GLN A 55 7.37 -1.99 5.07
C GLN A 55 6.47 -1.68 3.88
N VAL A 56 6.11 -0.41 3.73
CA VAL A 56 5.27 0.05 2.61
C VAL A 56 5.94 1.09 1.73
N VAL A 57 5.55 1.08 0.47
CA VAL A 57 5.75 2.19 -0.47
C VAL A 57 4.39 2.73 -0.91
N THR A 58 4.33 3.98 -1.34
CA THR A 58 3.09 4.59 -1.85
C THR A 58 3.25 4.95 -3.30
N ASN A 59 2.18 4.77 -4.09
CA ASN A 59 2.17 5.10 -5.50
C ASN A 59 0.79 5.56 -5.93
N SER A 60 0.74 6.53 -6.85
CA SER A 60 -0.51 7.01 -7.42
C SER A 60 -0.97 6.27 -8.66
N ASP A 61 -0.07 5.45 -9.23
CA ASP A 61 -0.27 4.74 -10.50
C ASP A 61 -0.78 5.70 -11.59
N ALA A 62 -0.02 6.80 -11.70
CA ALA A 62 -0.31 7.91 -12.59
C ALA A 62 -0.16 7.50 -14.05
N HIS A 63 -1.22 7.68 -14.84
CA HIS A 63 -1.17 7.51 -16.29
C HIS A 63 -1.03 8.85 -17.03
N LYS A 64 -0.99 9.96 -16.26
CA LYS A 64 -0.81 11.34 -16.74
C LYS A 64 0.05 12.14 -15.74
N PRO A 65 0.85 13.13 -16.17
CA PRO A 65 1.70 13.90 -15.26
C PRO A 65 0.96 14.56 -14.09
N ALA A 66 -0.26 15.04 -14.31
CA ALA A 66 -1.08 15.65 -13.26
C ALA A 66 -1.50 14.67 -12.13
N GLU A 67 -1.33 13.36 -12.33
CA GLU A 67 -1.73 12.34 -11.37
C GLU A 67 -0.58 11.84 -10.47
N ILE A 68 0.65 12.31 -10.66
CA ILE A 68 1.87 11.80 -9.96
C ILE A 68 1.72 11.78 -8.42
N ARG A 69 0.91 12.67 -7.85
CA ARG A 69 0.63 12.72 -6.40
C ARG A 69 -0.84 12.53 -6.04
N ALA A 70 -1.68 12.10 -6.98
CA ALA A 70 -3.11 11.99 -6.75
C ALA A 70 -3.40 11.01 -5.61
N GLY A 71 -4.04 11.48 -4.53
CA GLY A 71 -4.41 10.67 -3.37
C GLY A 71 -3.26 10.35 -2.41
N GLN A 72 -2.10 11.01 -2.52
CA GLN A 72 -0.95 10.82 -1.63
C GLN A 72 -1.32 11.01 -0.15
N ASP A 73 -2.12 12.04 0.15
CA ASP A 73 -2.69 12.31 1.48
C ASP A 73 -3.44 11.10 2.05
N LYS A 74 -4.23 10.42 1.22
CA LYS A 74 -5.00 9.22 1.64
C LYS A 74 -4.11 8.01 1.87
N ALA A 75 -3.03 7.86 1.09
CA ALA A 75 -2.06 6.80 1.31
C ALA A 75 -1.37 6.97 2.67
N PHE A 76 -1.00 8.21 2.99
CA PHE A 76 -0.36 8.54 4.25
C PHE A 76 -1.30 8.35 5.43
N ALA A 77 -2.55 8.83 5.32
CA ALA A 77 -3.57 8.60 6.33
C ALA A 77 -3.82 7.10 6.58
N LEU A 78 -3.84 6.26 5.53
CA LEU A 78 -4.00 4.81 5.72
C LEU A 78 -2.82 4.19 6.46
N ALA A 79 -1.59 4.52 6.07
CA ALA A 79 -0.39 3.97 6.69
C ALA A 79 -0.28 4.39 8.17
N GLU A 80 -0.58 5.65 8.45
CA GLU A 80 -0.67 6.19 9.82
C GLU A 80 -1.76 5.49 10.62
N GLN A 81 -2.96 5.33 10.05
CA GLN A 81 -4.09 4.65 10.69
C GLN A 81 -3.74 3.23 11.14
N VAL A 82 -2.99 2.46 10.32
CA VAL A 82 -2.63 1.07 10.65
C VAL A 82 -1.27 0.95 11.35
N GLY A 83 -0.51 2.03 11.48
CA GLY A 83 0.79 2.04 12.15
C GLY A 83 1.93 1.31 11.41
N ILE A 84 1.90 1.28 10.06
CA ILE A 84 2.92 0.59 9.26
C ILE A 84 4.02 1.57 8.81
N THR A 85 5.28 1.09 8.78
CA THR A 85 6.44 1.94 8.46
C THR A 85 6.73 2.00 6.96
N TYR A 86 7.31 3.11 6.51
CA TYR A 86 7.73 3.26 5.12
C TYR A 86 9.08 2.59 4.84
N ALA A 87 9.18 1.98 3.68
CA ALA A 87 10.46 1.53 3.17
C ALA A 87 11.32 2.74 2.78
N SER A 88 12.58 2.70 3.14
CA SER A 88 13.58 3.63 2.61
C SER A 88 14.24 2.99 1.40
N TYR A 89 14.67 3.81 0.44
CA TYR A 89 15.35 3.32 -0.75
C TYR A 89 16.45 4.27 -1.19
N ALA A 90 17.43 3.72 -1.89
CA ALA A 90 18.49 4.46 -2.55
C ALA A 90 18.54 4.10 -4.04
N LEU A 91 19.13 4.99 -4.83
CA LEU A 91 19.54 4.68 -6.20
C LEU A 91 20.99 4.17 -6.16
N VAL A 92 21.17 2.90 -6.50
CA VAL A 92 22.47 2.24 -6.62
C VAL A 92 22.63 1.83 -8.08
N ASP A 93 23.62 2.40 -8.76
CA ASP A 93 23.90 2.13 -10.19
C ASP A 93 22.66 2.27 -11.09
N GLY A 94 21.84 3.29 -10.85
CA GLY A 94 20.61 3.55 -11.60
C GLY A 94 19.44 2.62 -11.26
N ARG A 95 19.55 1.80 -10.22
CA ARG A 95 18.49 0.89 -9.75
C ARG A 95 18.01 1.28 -8.36
N ILE A 96 16.72 1.07 -8.09
CA ILE A 96 16.17 1.24 -6.75
C ILE A 96 16.57 0.03 -5.91
N ALA A 97 17.20 0.28 -4.76
CA ALA A 97 17.47 -0.70 -3.73
C ALA A 97 16.80 -0.25 -2.43
N LEU A 98 16.10 -1.17 -1.76
CA LEU A 98 15.59 -0.91 -0.41
C LEU A 98 16.76 -0.89 0.58
N LEU A 99 16.67 -0.01 1.58
CA LEU A 99 17.68 0.20 2.63
C LEU A 99 17.35 -0.58 3.89
#